data_AF-A0A3M2CTW1-F1
#
_entry.id   AF-A0A3M2CTW1-F1
#
_cell.length_a   1.000
_cell.length_b   1.000
_cell.length_c   1.000
_cell.angle_alpha   90.00
_cell.angle_beta   90.00
_cell.angle_gamma   90.00
#
_symmetry.space_group_name_H-M   'P 1'
#
loop_
_entity.id
_entity.type
_entity.pdbx_description
1 polymer ?
#
loop_
_entity_poly.entity_id
_entity_poly.type
_entity_poly.pdbx_seq_one_letter_code
_entity_poly.pdbx_strand_id
1 'polypeptide(L)'
;MSEVAVLQLIGLVVVGIGLLILLFIKAMFVRVVGFVIIMLGIFSLIALGVPQMPSLPPAIETFDLASVKTPDDLAAIGQKIFFSKGQCALCHSIGPSESARCPDLKGIGAKLTPEFIYESLTQPQAYIYLDYRHQGPPKEYPARMPYINKNPIALSDQEIYSVIAFLQKMSGEPISIKVEDVMQLANTQQTMTVAAAHRSSDFERVNPTESTDAPESGEAK
;
A
#
# COMPACT_ATOMS: atom_id res chain seq x y z
N MET A 1 68.64 -3.98 55.59
CA MET A 1 68.06 -2.66 55.29
C MET A 1 67.37 -2.15 56.54
N SER A 2 67.34 -0.84 56.80
CA SER A 2 66.58 -0.31 57.95
C SER A 2 65.08 -0.49 57.70
N GLU A 3 64.29 -0.68 58.76
CA GLU A 3 62.84 -0.84 58.67
C GLU A 3 62.17 0.34 57.95
N VAL A 4 62.73 1.54 58.13
CA VAL A 4 62.31 2.77 57.43
C VAL A 4 62.50 2.65 55.92
N ALA A 5 63.63 2.11 55.46
CA ALA A 5 63.88 1.91 54.03
C ALA A 5 62.94 0.85 53.42
N VAL A 6 62.56 -0.17 54.19
CA VAL A 6 61.56 -1.17 53.77
C VAL A 6 60.18 -0.54 53.61
N LEU A 7 59.75 0.29 54.57
CA LEU A 7 58.48 1.02 54.48
C LEU A 7 58.43 2.01 53.31
N GLN A 8 59.54 2.72 53.05
CA GLN A 8 59.65 3.62 51.91
C GLN A 8 59.58 2.86 50.57
N LEU A 9 60.24 1.70 50.47
CA LEU A 9 60.17 0.86 49.27
C LEU A 9 58.75 0.34 49.03
N ILE A 10 58.07 -0.14 50.07
CA ILE A 10 56.67 -0.59 49.97
C ILE A 10 55.77 0.57 49.53
N GLY A 11 55.94 1.77 50.11
CA GLY A 11 55.19 2.97 49.72
C GLY A 11 55.38 3.33 48.25
N LEU A 12 56.62 3.31 47.75
CA LEU A 12 56.92 3.59 46.34
C LEU A 12 56.35 2.52 45.40
N VAL A 13 56.38 1.25 45.80
CA VAL A 13 55.79 0.15 45.02
C VAL A 13 54.26 0.30 44.94
N VAL A 14 53.59 0.60 46.05
CA VAL A 14 52.13 0.80 46.07
C VAL A 14 51.72 2.00 45.21
N VAL A 15 52.43 3.13 45.32
CA VAL A 15 52.17 4.32 44.50
C VAL A 15 52.45 4.05 43.02
N GLY A 16 53.56 3.36 42.71
CA GLY A 16 53.92 2.98 41.34
C GLY A 16 52.88 2.06 40.69
N ILE A 17 52.42 1.04 41.42
CA ILE A 17 51.35 0.13 40.97
C ILE A 17 50.05 0.90 40.76
N GLY A 18 49.68 1.81 41.69
CA GLY A 18 48.50 2.65 41.57
C GLY A 18 48.53 3.52 40.29
N LEU A 19 49.66 4.17 40.01
CA LEU A 19 49.83 4.95 38.78
C LEU A 19 49.75 4.08 37.51
N LEU A 20 50.37 2.90 37.52
CA LEU A 20 50.30 1.97 36.38
C LEU A 20 48.86 1.50 36.11
N ILE A 21 48.09 1.19 37.16
CA ILE A 21 46.68 0.81 37.04
C ILE A 21 45.85 1.97 36.47
N LEU A 22 46.05 3.20 36.96
CA LEU A 22 45.34 4.37 36.45
C LEU A 22 45.66 4.65 34.97
N LEU A 23 46.93 4.51 34.58
CA LEU A 23 47.34 4.64 33.18
C LEU A 23 46.76 3.53 32.30
N PHE A 24 46.70 2.29 32.81
CA PHE A 24 46.07 1.16 32.11
C PHE A 24 44.56 1.38 31.92
N ILE A 25 43.84 1.81 32.96
CA ILE A 25 42.41 2.14 32.89
C ILE A 25 42.17 3.28 31.88
N LYS A 26 42.98 4.34 31.92
CA LYS A 26 42.87 5.46 30.97
C LYS A 26 43.09 5.01 29.52
N ALA A 27 44.06 4.11 29.28
CA ALA A 27 44.31 3.55 27.96
C ALA A 27 43.15 2.67 27.47
N MET A 28 42.58 1.83 28.35
CA MET A 28 41.41 1.02 28.03
C MET A 28 40.19 1.87 27.73
N PHE A 29 39.93 2.92 28.52
CA PHE A 29 38.82 3.83 28.33
C PHE A 29 38.86 4.48 26.94
N VAL A 30 40.02 5.00 26.51
CA VAL A 30 40.17 5.60 25.18
C VAL A 30 39.92 4.59 24.06
N ARG A 31 40.39 3.34 24.22
CA ARG A 31 40.15 2.27 23.24
C ARG A 31 38.67 1.91 23.12
N VAL A 32 37.97 1.78 24.24
CA VAL A 32 36.54 1.47 24.27
C VAL A 32 35.73 2.61 23.66
N VAL A 33 35.99 3.85 24.04
CA VAL A 33 35.32 5.03 23.47
C VAL A 33 35.57 5.12 21.95
N GLY A 34 36.81 4.91 21.51
CA GLY A 34 37.14 4.86 20.08
C GLY A 34 36.38 3.78 19.32
N PHE A 35 36.30 2.56 19.87
CA PHE A 35 35.54 1.47 19.26
C PHE A 35 34.05 1.78 19.15
N VAL A 36 33.44 2.34 20.20
CA VAL A 36 32.02 2.73 20.19
C VAL A 36 31.75 3.81 19.14
N ILE A 37 32.60 4.84 19.05
CA ILE A 37 32.46 5.90 18.04
C ILE A 37 32.58 5.33 16.62
N ILE A 38 33.53 4.42 16.38
CA ILE A 38 33.68 3.76 15.07
C ILE A 38 32.43 2.95 14.73
N MET A 39 31.92 2.16 15.67
CA MET A 39 30.76 1.30 15.43
C MET A 39 29.49 2.12 15.17
N LEU A 40 29.25 3.17 15.95
CA LEU A 40 28.14 4.10 15.73
C LEU A 40 28.31 4.89 14.43
N GLY A 41 29.52 5.32 14.11
CA GLY A 41 29.82 6.03 12.86
C GLY A 41 29.56 5.17 11.63
N ILE A 42 30.00 3.90 11.63
CA ILE A 42 29.70 2.96 10.54
C ILE A 42 28.20 2.74 10.41
N PHE A 43 27.50 2.54 11.53
CA PHE A 43 26.04 2.38 11.52
C PHE A 43 25.34 3.60 10.91
N SER A 44 25.74 4.81 11.29
CA SER A 44 25.23 6.05 10.69
C SER A 44 25.54 6.14 9.20
N LEU A 45 26.78 5.84 8.77
CA LEU A 45 27.15 5.87 7.35
C LEU A 45 26.29 4.90 6.50
N ILE A 46 26.04 3.70 7.02
CA ILE A 46 25.16 2.73 6.36
C ILE A 46 23.72 3.28 6.31
N ALA A 47 23.23 3.87 7.40
CA ALA A 47 21.88 4.46 7.44
C ALA A 47 21.72 5.65 6.47
N LEU A 48 22.77 6.46 6.26
CA LEU A 48 22.77 7.50 5.23
C LEU A 48 22.84 6.93 3.81
N GLY A 49 23.40 5.73 3.63
CA GLY A 49 23.42 5.02 2.35
C GLY A 49 22.08 4.42 1.94
N VAL A 50 21.13 4.27 2.88
CA VAL A 50 19.76 3.86 2.57
C VAL A 50 19.03 5.08 2.00
N PRO A 51 18.53 5.04 0.75
CA PRO A 51 17.71 6.10 0.21
C PRO A 51 16.51 6.35 1.13
N GLN A 52 16.53 7.50 1.81
CA GLN A 52 15.43 7.95 2.65
C GLN A 52 14.31 8.41 1.73
N MET A 53 13.55 7.46 1.16
CA MET A 53 12.36 7.79 0.39
C MET A 53 11.36 8.38 1.39
N PRO A 54 11.11 9.70 1.33
CA PRO A 54 10.12 10.27 2.22
C PRO A 54 8.80 9.56 1.92
N SER A 55 8.11 9.07 2.95
CA SER A 55 6.81 8.41 2.83
C SER A 55 5.71 9.43 2.50
N LEU A 56 6.01 10.38 1.60
CA LEU A 56 4.98 11.18 0.96
C LEU A 56 3.96 10.16 0.46
N PRO A 57 2.67 10.36 0.77
CA PRO A 57 1.64 9.60 0.10
C PRO A 57 1.95 9.67 -1.39
N PRO A 58 1.92 8.53 -2.13
CA PRO A 58 2.25 8.52 -3.54
C PRO A 58 1.50 9.68 -4.17
N ALA A 59 2.21 10.54 -4.92
CA ALA A 59 1.57 11.62 -5.63
C ALA A 59 0.33 11.01 -6.28
N ILE A 60 -0.85 11.53 -5.94
CA ILE A 60 -2.10 11.07 -6.55
C ILE A 60 -1.96 11.49 -7.99
N GLU A 61 -1.37 10.61 -8.80
CA GLU A 61 -1.21 10.79 -10.24
C GLU A 61 -2.63 10.73 -10.78
N THR A 62 -3.24 11.91 -10.89
CA THR A 62 -4.51 12.07 -11.58
C THR A 62 -4.22 11.80 -13.04
N PHE A 63 -4.47 10.57 -13.48
CA PHE A 63 -4.35 10.21 -14.89
C PHE A 63 -5.34 11.08 -15.66
N ASP A 64 -4.81 11.92 -16.55
CA ASP A 64 -5.61 12.90 -17.28
C ASP A 64 -6.34 12.18 -18.43
N LEU A 65 -7.50 11.59 -18.10
CA LEU A 65 -8.33 10.81 -19.03
C LEU A 65 -8.80 11.65 -20.23
N ALA A 66 -8.74 12.98 -20.13
CA ALA A 66 -9.02 13.91 -21.23
C ALA A 66 -8.02 13.81 -22.40
N SER A 67 -6.84 13.23 -22.17
CA SER A 67 -5.82 13.04 -23.21
C SER A 67 -5.95 11.72 -23.98
N VAL A 68 -6.83 10.82 -23.54
CA VAL A 68 -7.03 9.48 -24.13
C VAL A 68 -7.83 9.61 -25.42
N LYS A 69 -7.20 9.24 -26.54
CA LYS A 69 -7.85 9.30 -27.87
C LYS A 69 -8.07 7.92 -28.47
N THR A 70 -7.30 6.92 -28.03
CA THR A 70 -7.37 5.56 -28.56
C THR A 70 -7.53 4.53 -27.45
N PRO A 71 -8.13 3.35 -27.73
CA PRO A 71 -8.15 2.22 -26.81
C PRO A 71 -6.74 1.76 -26.40
N ASP A 72 -5.76 1.94 -27.28
CA ASP A 72 -4.35 1.63 -26.99
C ASP A 72 -3.74 2.55 -25.95
N ASP A 73 -4.10 3.84 -25.94
CA ASP A 73 -3.71 4.79 -24.91
C ASP A 73 -4.32 4.39 -23.56
N LEU A 74 -5.58 3.92 -23.57
CA LEU A 74 -6.27 3.43 -22.39
C LEU A 74 -5.56 2.20 -21.80
N ALA A 75 -5.12 1.26 -22.64
CA ALA A 75 -4.32 0.13 -22.21
C ALA A 75 -2.92 0.53 -21.71
N ALA A 76 -2.31 1.57 -22.28
CA ALA A 76 -1.02 2.09 -21.78
C ALA A 76 -1.16 2.73 -20.38
N ILE A 77 -2.28 3.40 -20.12
CA ILE A 77 -2.63 3.90 -18.78
C ILE A 77 -2.90 2.74 -17.83
N GLY A 78 -3.66 1.74 -18.28
CA GLY A 78 -3.92 0.51 -17.52
C GLY A 78 -2.64 -0.20 -17.10
N GLN A 79 -1.64 -0.27 -17.99
CA GLN A 79 -0.32 -0.82 -17.68
C GLN A 79 0.35 -0.04 -16.55
N LYS A 80 0.34 1.30 -16.61
CA LYS A 80 0.91 2.13 -15.54
C LYS A 80 0.22 1.84 -14.21
N ILE A 81 -1.12 1.84 -14.19
CA ILE A 81 -1.92 1.55 -12.98
C ILE A 81 -1.61 0.16 -12.42
N PHE A 82 -1.47 -0.85 -13.29
CA PHE A 82 -1.16 -2.22 -12.90
C PHE A 82 0.15 -2.34 -12.10
N PHE A 83 1.19 -1.58 -12.48
CA PHE A 83 2.49 -1.56 -11.81
C PHE A 83 2.65 -0.46 -10.75
N SER A 84 1.81 0.57 -10.77
CA SER A 84 1.80 1.67 -9.79
C SER A 84 0.56 1.57 -8.90
N LYS A 85 -0.44 2.44 -9.02
CA LYS A 85 -1.54 2.58 -8.05
C LYS A 85 -2.23 1.26 -7.67
N GLY A 86 -2.49 0.39 -8.65
CA GLY A 86 -3.15 -0.90 -8.43
C GLY A 86 -2.27 -1.97 -7.80
N GLN A 87 -0.94 -1.84 -7.87
CA GLN A 87 0.06 -2.78 -7.33
C GLN A 87 -0.25 -4.26 -7.64
N CYS A 88 -0.90 -4.53 -8.77
CA CYS A 88 -1.40 -5.86 -9.11
C CYS A 88 -0.26 -6.86 -9.25
N ALA A 89 0.88 -6.39 -9.77
CA ALA A 89 2.12 -7.14 -9.97
C ALA A 89 2.77 -7.64 -8.66
N LEU A 90 2.43 -7.09 -7.49
CA LEU A 90 2.94 -7.59 -6.20
C LEU A 90 2.40 -8.98 -5.87
N CYS A 91 1.19 -9.28 -6.34
CA CYS A 91 0.47 -10.50 -6.00
C CYS A 91 0.27 -11.41 -7.22
N HIS A 92 0.01 -10.85 -8.39
CA HIS A 92 -0.25 -11.58 -9.61
C HIS A 92 0.97 -11.63 -10.54
N SER A 93 1.22 -12.81 -11.09
CA SER A 93 2.20 -13.01 -12.16
C SER A 93 1.56 -12.82 -13.53
N ILE A 94 2.38 -12.45 -14.52
CA ILE A 94 2.03 -12.48 -15.94
C ILE A 94 2.87 -13.60 -16.57
N GLY A 95 2.39 -14.83 -16.45
CA GLY A 95 3.07 -16.05 -16.85
C GLY A 95 3.27 -17.03 -15.68
N PRO A 96 3.72 -18.27 -16.00
CA PRO A 96 3.84 -19.32 -15.01
C PRO A 96 4.88 -18.95 -13.94
N SER A 97 4.44 -18.91 -12.68
CA SER A 97 5.30 -18.83 -11.51
C SER A 97 5.16 -20.08 -10.65
N GLU A 98 6.30 -20.62 -10.23
CA GLU A 98 6.39 -21.84 -9.40
C GLU A 98 5.69 -21.63 -8.03
N SER A 99 5.74 -20.41 -7.49
CA SER A 99 5.19 -20.03 -6.18
C SER A 99 3.98 -19.10 -6.26
N ALA A 100 3.02 -19.41 -7.14
CA ALA A 100 1.86 -18.52 -7.35
C ALA A 100 1.02 -18.39 -6.06
N ARG A 101 1.13 -17.22 -5.42
CA ARG A 101 0.31 -16.79 -4.27
C ARG A 101 -1.12 -16.45 -4.70
N CYS A 102 -1.29 -16.07 -5.97
CA CYS A 102 -2.53 -15.69 -6.61
C CYS A 102 -2.62 -16.31 -8.02
N PRO A 103 -3.80 -16.31 -8.67
CA PRO A 103 -3.95 -16.77 -10.05
C PRO A 103 -3.04 -16.03 -11.05
N ASP A 104 -2.57 -16.74 -12.07
CA ASP A 104 -1.85 -16.15 -13.21
C ASP A 104 -2.82 -15.33 -14.08
N LEU A 105 -2.41 -14.11 -14.46
CA LEU A 105 -3.20 -13.20 -15.31
C LEU A 105 -2.88 -13.34 -16.80
N LYS A 106 -1.96 -14.22 -17.20
CA LYS A 106 -1.64 -14.44 -18.61
C LYS A 106 -2.88 -14.90 -19.39
N GLY A 107 -3.25 -14.11 -20.41
CA GLY A 107 -4.37 -14.42 -21.29
C GLY A 107 -5.76 -14.22 -20.66
N ILE A 108 -5.85 -13.61 -19.47
CA ILE A 108 -7.11 -13.48 -18.75
C ILE A 108 -8.11 -12.57 -19.49
N GLY A 109 -7.60 -11.55 -20.19
CA GLY A 109 -8.41 -10.62 -20.96
C GLY A 109 -9.05 -11.23 -22.21
N ALA A 110 -8.59 -12.40 -22.66
CA ALA A 110 -9.25 -13.17 -23.72
C ALA A 110 -10.21 -14.25 -23.17
N LYS A 111 -10.06 -14.62 -21.88
CA LYS A 111 -10.85 -15.69 -21.24
C LYS A 111 -12.11 -15.19 -20.55
N LEU A 112 -12.08 -13.96 -20.03
CA LEU A 112 -13.13 -13.40 -19.21
C LEU A 112 -13.71 -12.14 -19.87
N THR A 113 -15.00 -11.91 -19.69
CA THR A 113 -15.63 -10.68 -20.18
C THR A 113 -15.19 -9.48 -19.34
N PRO A 114 -15.20 -8.26 -19.90
CA PRO A 114 -14.85 -7.05 -19.15
C PRO A 114 -15.65 -6.88 -17.86
N GLU A 115 -16.94 -7.20 -17.89
CA GLU A 115 -17.86 -7.08 -16.76
C GLU A 115 -17.49 -8.06 -15.65
N PHE A 116 -17.12 -9.29 -16.03
CA PHE A 116 -16.66 -10.28 -15.07
C PHE A 116 -15.34 -9.86 -14.42
N ILE A 117 -14.41 -9.29 -15.19
CA ILE A 117 -13.16 -8.76 -14.62
C ILE A 117 -13.46 -7.58 -13.70
N TYR A 118 -14.35 -6.66 -14.09
CA TYR A 118 -14.77 -5.54 -13.25
C TYR A 118 -15.39 -6.01 -11.92
N GLU A 119 -16.27 -7.01 -11.97
CA GLU A 119 -16.85 -7.63 -10.78
C GLU A 119 -15.78 -8.33 -9.93
N SER A 120 -14.81 -9.00 -10.56
CA SER A 120 -13.69 -9.63 -9.84
C SER A 120 -12.83 -8.63 -9.08
N LEU A 121 -12.67 -7.40 -9.61
CA LEU A 121 -11.89 -6.33 -8.99
C LEU A 121 -12.67 -5.61 -7.87
N THR A 122 -13.99 -5.46 -8.03
CA THR A 122 -14.85 -4.73 -7.08
C THR A 122 -15.51 -5.62 -6.03
N GLN A 123 -15.67 -6.91 -6.32
CA GLN A 123 -16.25 -7.94 -5.47
C GLN A 123 -15.44 -9.25 -5.54
N PRO A 124 -14.16 -9.25 -5.14
CA PRO A 124 -13.28 -10.40 -5.28
C PRO A 124 -13.70 -11.66 -4.50
N GLN A 125 -14.68 -11.57 -3.61
CA GLN A 125 -15.23 -12.71 -2.87
C GLN A 125 -16.53 -13.27 -3.48
N ALA A 126 -17.06 -12.67 -4.54
CA ALA A 126 -18.24 -13.19 -5.24
C ALA A 126 -17.94 -14.54 -5.93
N TYR A 127 -16.69 -14.73 -6.36
CA TYR A 127 -16.21 -15.95 -7.02
C TYR A 127 -15.01 -16.54 -6.27
N ILE A 128 -14.97 -17.87 -6.23
CA ILE A 128 -13.86 -18.62 -5.62
C ILE A 128 -12.94 -19.11 -6.74
N TYR A 129 -11.71 -18.60 -6.77
CA TYR A 129 -10.67 -19.09 -7.67
C TYR A 129 -9.89 -20.19 -7.00
N LEU A 130 -9.85 -21.35 -7.67
CA LEU A 130 -9.13 -22.52 -7.20
C LEU A 130 -7.83 -22.72 -7.99
N ASP A 131 -6.80 -23.18 -7.29
CA ASP A 131 -5.52 -23.59 -7.83
C ASP A 131 -5.59 -25.05 -8.29
N TYR A 132 -5.25 -25.26 -9.56
CA TYR A 132 -5.25 -26.56 -10.23
C TYR A 132 -3.84 -27.04 -10.59
N ARG A 133 -2.78 -26.32 -10.21
CA ARG A 133 -1.39 -26.64 -10.59
C ARG A 133 -0.82 -27.84 -9.84
N HIS A 134 -1.40 -28.21 -8.72
CA HIS A 134 -0.95 -29.32 -7.88
C HIS A 134 -1.76 -30.59 -8.15
N GLN A 135 -1.13 -31.74 -7.94
CA GLN A 135 -1.82 -33.03 -8.03
C GLN A 135 -2.84 -33.19 -6.89
N GLY A 136 -4.00 -33.77 -7.20
CA GLY A 136 -5.09 -34.01 -6.24
C GLY A 136 -6.24 -33.00 -6.37
N PRO A 137 -7.11 -32.90 -5.34
CA PRO A 137 -8.25 -31.99 -5.38
C PRO A 137 -7.78 -30.52 -5.43
N PRO A 138 -8.52 -29.64 -6.12
CA PRO A 138 -8.20 -28.22 -6.21
C PRO A 138 -8.18 -27.55 -4.84
N LYS A 139 -7.27 -26.60 -4.63
CA LYS A 139 -7.15 -25.85 -3.36
C LYS A 139 -7.39 -24.37 -3.60
N GLU A 140 -7.79 -23.64 -2.56
CA GLU A 140 -7.84 -22.18 -2.64
C GLU A 140 -6.44 -21.58 -2.65
N TYR A 141 -6.30 -20.42 -3.33
CA TYR A 141 -5.09 -19.63 -3.24
C TYR A 141 -4.88 -19.10 -1.82
N PRO A 142 -3.63 -19.05 -1.32
CA PRO A 142 -3.35 -18.61 0.05
C PRO A 142 -3.63 -17.12 0.28
N ALA A 143 -3.64 -16.30 -0.77
CA ALA A 143 -3.98 -14.88 -0.68
C ALA A 143 -5.42 -14.60 -1.07
N ARG A 144 -6.07 -13.74 -0.30
CA ARG A 144 -7.38 -13.16 -0.60
C ARG A 144 -7.17 -11.82 -1.28
N MET A 145 -7.85 -11.62 -2.41
CA MET A 145 -7.79 -10.36 -3.14
C MET A 145 -8.57 -9.26 -2.39
N PRO A 146 -7.98 -8.06 -2.18
CA PRO A 146 -8.67 -6.94 -1.55
C PRO A 146 -9.67 -6.28 -2.51
N TYR A 147 -10.65 -5.57 -1.97
CA TYR A 147 -11.56 -4.71 -2.74
C TYR A 147 -10.77 -3.56 -3.37
N ILE A 148 -10.65 -3.55 -4.70
CA ILE A 148 -9.77 -2.62 -5.41
C ILE A 148 -10.34 -1.19 -5.46
N ASN A 149 -11.66 -1.06 -5.46
CA ASN A 149 -12.37 0.22 -5.42
C ASN A 149 -12.47 0.84 -4.01
N LYS A 150 -11.84 0.23 -2.99
CA LYS A 150 -11.84 0.73 -1.60
C LYS A 150 -10.42 1.02 -1.13
N ASN A 151 -10.31 1.79 -0.04
CA ASN A 151 -9.03 2.04 0.61
C ASN A 151 -8.35 0.71 1.02
N PRO A 152 -7.03 0.58 0.87
CA PRO A 152 -6.04 1.64 0.58
C PRO A 152 -5.74 1.90 -0.91
N ILE A 153 -6.29 1.11 -1.84
CA ILE A 153 -5.95 1.20 -3.29
C ILE A 153 -6.84 2.23 -3.99
N ALA A 154 -8.15 2.20 -3.71
CA ALA A 154 -9.15 3.16 -4.17
C ALA A 154 -9.02 3.53 -5.67
N LEU A 155 -9.04 2.52 -6.56
CA LEU A 155 -9.17 2.79 -7.98
C LEU A 155 -10.57 3.34 -8.30
N SER A 156 -10.63 4.36 -9.16
CA SER A 156 -11.87 4.80 -9.79
C SER A 156 -12.31 3.77 -10.84
N ASP A 157 -13.57 3.83 -11.25
CA ASP A 157 -14.07 2.91 -12.26
C ASP A 157 -13.34 3.09 -13.60
N GLN A 158 -12.93 4.31 -13.94
CA GLN A 158 -12.17 4.56 -15.17
C GLN A 158 -10.78 3.91 -15.11
N GLU A 159 -10.13 3.96 -13.96
CA GLU A 159 -8.84 3.31 -13.74
C GLU A 159 -9.00 1.79 -13.82
N ILE A 160 -10.09 1.24 -13.28
CA ILE A 160 -10.44 -0.17 -13.40
C ILE A 160 -10.61 -0.56 -14.88
N TYR A 161 -11.41 0.17 -15.65
CA TYR A 161 -11.57 -0.09 -17.09
C TYR A 161 -10.26 0.07 -17.88
N SER A 162 -9.39 0.98 -17.48
CA SER A 162 -8.06 1.12 -18.07
C SER A 162 -7.22 -0.15 -17.85
N VAL A 163 -7.24 -0.70 -16.62
CA VAL A 163 -6.57 -1.97 -16.30
C VAL A 163 -7.18 -3.13 -17.09
N ILE A 164 -8.51 -3.17 -17.27
CA ILE A 164 -9.16 -4.22 -18.08
C ILE A 164 -8.70 -4.13 -19.54
N ALA A 165 -8.65 -2.92 -20.13
CA ALA A 165 -8.13 -2.71 -21.48
C ALA A 165 -6.68 -3.20 -21.63
N PHE A 166 -5.85 -2.98 -20.61
CA PHE A 166 -4.49 -3.52 -20.56
C PHE A 166 -4.47 -5.06 -20.53
N LEU A 167 -5.31 -5.70 -19.73
CA LEU A 167 -5.41 -7.17 -19.67
C LEU A 167 -5.86 -7.77 -21.00
N GLN A 168 -6.78 -7.12 -21.72
CA GLN A 168 -7.21 -7.52 -23.07
C GLN A 168 -6.06 -7.40 -24.07
N LYS A 169 -5.37 -6.25 -24.09
CA LYS A 169 -4.21 -6.01 -24.95
C LYS A 169 -3.10 -7.03 -24.74
N MET A 170 -2.76 -7.35 -23.48
CA MET A 170 -1.78 -8.39 -23.16
C MET A 170 -2.20 -9.79 -23.60
N SER A 171 -3.50 -10.02 -23.73
CA SER A 171 -4.07 -11.32 -24.15
C SER A 171 -4.17 -11.46 -25.66
N GLY A 172 -3.86 -10.40 -26.43
CA GLY A 172 -3.92 -10.39 -27.90
C GLY A 172 -5.33 -10.21 -28.48
N GLU A 173 -6.31 -9.85 -27.65
CA GLU A 173 -7.70 -9.61 -28.06
C GLU A 173 -7.92 -8.12 -28.39
N PRO A 174 -8.76 -7.76 -29.38
CA PRO A 174 -9.23 -6.38 -29.55
C PRO A 174 -9.82 -5.83 -28.25
N ILE A 175 -9.41 -4.61 -27.89
CA ILE A 175 -9.92 -3.91 -26.71
C ILE A 175 -11.40 -3.60 -26.95
N SER A 176 -12.28 -4.21 -26.16
CA SER A 176 -13.73 -4.05 -26.30
C SER A 176 -14.26 -2.78 -25.62
N ILE A 177 -13.45 -2.17 -24.76
CA ILE A 177 -13.78 -0.96 -24.00
C ILE A 177 -13.55 0.25 -24.90
N LYS A 178 -14.60 1.03 -25.14
CA LYS A 178 -14.51 2.28 -25.88
C LYS A 178 -14.16 3.43 -24.95
N VAL A 179 -13.37 4.38 -25.45
CA VAL A 179 -12.93 5.55 -24.68
C VAL A 179 -14.14 6.40 -24.28
N GLU A 180 -15.14 6.50 -25.16
CA GLU A 180 -16.36 7.28 -24.92
C GLU A 180 -17.15 6.75 -23.72
N ASP A 181 -17.25 5.44 -23.58
CA ASP A 181 -18.00 4.79 -22.49
C ASP A 181 -17.32 5.07 -21.13
N VAL A 182 -15.98 5.03 -21.10
CA VAL A 182 -15.19 5.36 -19.91
C VAL A 182 -15.30 6.84 -19.53
N MET A 183 -15.33 7.73 -20.52
CA MET A 183 -15.52 9.17 -20.28
C MET A 183 -16.96 9.53 -19.88
N GLN A 184 -17.97 8.80 -20.33
CA GLN A 184 -19.36 9.01 -19.88
C GLN A 184 -19.54 8.59 -18.41
N LEU A 185 -18.93 7.49 -17.99
CA LEU A 185 -18.92 7.06 -16.58
C LEU A 185 -18.29 8.12 -15.65
N ALA A 186 -17.29 8.87 -16.14
CA ALA A 186 -16.71 10.03 -15.44
C ALA A 186 -17.76 11.08 -15.06
N ASN A 187 -18.55 11.47 -16.06
CA ASN A 187 -19.49 12.56 -15.95
C ASN A 187 -20.70 12.14 -15.10
N THR A 188 -21.14 10.89 -15.22
CA THR A 188 -22.21 10.33 -14.38
C THR A 188 -21.80 10.20 -12.92
N GLN A 189 -20.54 9.82 -12.63
CA GLN A 189 -20.05 9.72 -11.25
C GLN A 189 -19.82 11.08 -10.60
N GLN A 190 -19.35 12.07 -11.37
CA GLN A 190 -19.28 13.46 -10.90
C GLN A 190 -20.67 14.05 -10.66
N THR A 191 -21.65 13.79 -11.54
CA THR A 191 -23.03 14.26 -11.31
C THR A 191 -23.71 13.56 -10.14
N MET A 192 -23.48 12.26 -9.92
CA MET A 192 -24.00 11.50 -8.77
C MET A 192 -23.37 11.96 -7.45
N THR A 193 -22.07 12.24 -7.42
CA THR A 193 -21.38 12.74 -6.22
C THR A 193 -21.76 14.19 -5.89
N VAL A 194 -21.93 15.05 -6.91
CA VAL A 194 -22.45 16.42 -6.72
C VAL A 194 -23.93 16.40 -6.29
N ALA A 195 -24.76 15.53 -6.88
CA ALA A 195 -26.15 15.37 -6.48
C ALA A 195 -26.29 14.79 -5.06
N ALA A 196 -25.44 13.84 -4.65
CA ALA A 196 -25.42 13.31 -3.30
C ALA A 196 -24.90 14.33 -2.28
N ALA A 197 -23.87 15.12 -2.63
CA ALA A 197 -23.38 16.22 -1.80
C ALA A 197 -24.45 17.31 -1.61
N HIS A 198 -25.16 17.70 -2.68
CA HIS A 198 -26.26 18.66 -2.61
C HIS A 198 -27.46 18.12 -1.80
N ARG A 199 -27.75 16.82 -1.88
CA ARG A 199 -28.78 16.18 -1.04
C ARG A 199 -28.43 16.13 0.43
N SER A 200 -27.15 16.00 0.77
CA SER A 200 -26.69 16.01 2.16
C SER A 200 -26.73 17.40 2.80
N SER A 201 -26.62 18.48 2.02
CA SER A 201 -26.79 19.86 2.52
C SER A 201 -28.25 20.29 2.68
N ASP A 202 -29.19 19.61 2.01
CA ASP A 202 -30.62 19.93 2.08
C ASP A 202 -31.35 19.20 3.24
N PHE A 203 -30.69 18.27 3.95
CA PHE A 203 -31.27 17.57 5.10
C PHE A 203 -31.00 18.26 6.46
N GLU A 204 -30.39 19.44 6.48
CA GLU A 204 -30.12 20.18 7.73
C GLU A 204 -31.12 21.33 7.99
N ARG A 205 -32.32 21.31 7.36
CA ARG A 205 -33.29 22.42 7.50
C ARG A 205 -34.73 22.02 7.85
N VAL A 206 -34.92 20.93 8.59
CA VAL A 206 -36.22 20.67 9.27
C VAL A 206 -36.04 20.84 10.77
N ASN A 207 -36.34 22.05 11.24
CA ASN A 207 -36.36 22.40 12.65
C ASN A 207 -37.67 21.84 13.27
N PRO A 208 -37.64 21.03 14.33
CA PRO A 208 -38.84 20.41 14.90
C PRO A 208 -39.49 21.36 15.91
N THR A 209 -40.23 22.36 15.43
CA THR A 209 -41.15 23.12 16.28
C THR A 209 -42.41 23.47 15.49
N GLU A 210 -43.28 22.48 15.29
CA GLU A 210 -44.71 22.77 15.09
C GLU A 210 -45.52 21.68 15.79
N SER A 211 -46.01 22.07 16.96
CA SER A 211 -46.90 21.30 17.82
C SER A 211 -48.29 21.24 17.19
N THR A 212 -48.74 20.02 16.92
CA THR A 212 -50.09 19.50 17.17
C THR A 212 -51.28 20.36 16.75
N ASP A 213 -51.90 19.98 15.62
CA ASP A 213 -53.36 20.02 15.47
C ASP A 213 -53.83 18.67 14.91
N ALA A 214 -54.62 17.96 15.71
CA ALA A 214 -55.27 16.70 15.36
C ALA A 214 -56.75 16.97 15.09
N PRO A 215 -57.39 16.32 14.10
CA PRO A 215 -58.85 16.31 14.00
C PRO A 215 -59.45 15.08 14.70
N GLU A 216 -60.44 15.39 15.52
CA GLU A 216 -61.59 14.60 15.99
C GLU A 216 -61.71 13.12 15.59
N SER A 217 -61.85 12.28 16.62
CA SER A 217 -62.72 11.10 16.55
C SER A 217 -63.82 11.27 17.59
N GLY A 218 -65.06 11.08 17.16
CA GLY A 218 -66.26 11.27 17.96
C GLY A 218 -66.65 10.08 18.82
N GLU A 219 -67.74 10.33 19.54
CA GLU A 219 -68.70 9.45 20.21
C GLU A 219 -68.70 9.33 21.75
N ALA A 220 -69.94 9.49 22.24
CA ALA A 220 -70.56 9.01 23.48
C ALA A 220 -70.60 9.95 24.71
N LYS A 221 -71.59 10.87 24.76
CA LYS A 221 -72.88 10.68 25.45
C LYS A 221 -73.75 11.94 25.40
#